data_AF-A0A913WPC8-F1
#
_entry.id   AF-A0A913WPC8-F1
#
_cell.length_a   1.000
_cell.length_b   1.000
_cell.length_c   1.000
_cell.angle_alpha   90.00
_cell.angle_beta   90.00
_cell.angle_gamma   90.00
#
_symmetry.space_group_name_H-M   'P 1'
#
loop_
_entity.id
_entity.type
_entity.pdbx_description
1 polymer ?
#
loop_
_entity_poly.entity_id
_entity_poly.type
_entity_poly.pdbx_seq_one_letter_code
_entity_poly.pdbx_strand_id
1 'polypeptide(L)'
;MDCEWMERRLGLHTPTKPRWQRIKGTHTRFHGWRYTNYSKIIYADPDYLLMSNIDELFEIGADYGTSPVRRPGLMYFKFSAGFSVFRPDLHHYESIMNLWESIAKEKDPSDITSDSCWDDEAVLNYYFSSIGKLYQISYAYNPQRVVYQPVRAFHFACCSPQKPWRDRNNCRPSRVEAELYDKPVTNVQQASMVFWKVLYTALKTYDIDKIWWRKTRYFDASKEFGKHRYEECWTD
;
A
#
# COMPACT_ATOMS: atom_id res chain seq x y z
N MET A 1 5.21 11.68 -11.55
CA MET A 1 5.39 10.66 -10.50
C MET A 1 6.01 11.27 -9.30
N ASP A 2 5.74 10.69 -8.15
CA ASP A 2 5.90 11.38 -6.87
C ASP A 2 7.34 11.82 -6.61
N CYS A 3 8.35 11.01 -6.96
CA CYS A 3 9.74 11.41 -6.78
C CYS A 3 10.29 12.49 -7.72
N GLU A 4 9.47 12.99 -8.65
CA GLU A 4 9.76 14.17 -9.46
C GLU A 4 8.65 15.22 -9.28
N TRP A 5 7.72 14.99 -8.35
CA TRP A 5 6.58 15.87 -8.16
C TRP A 5 7.04 17.21 -7.60
N MET A 6 7.92 17.18 -6.60
CA MET A 6 8.47 18.39 -6.02
C MET A 6 9.35 19.14 -7.00
N GLU A 7 10.25 18.44 -7.72
CA GLU A 7 11.09 19.03 -8.76
C GLU A 7 10.25 19.70 -9.86
N ARG A 8 9.21 19.03 -10.37
CA ARG A 8 8.29 19.63 -11.34
C ARG A 8 7.53 20.83 -10.78
N ARG A 9 7.11 20.77 -9.51
CA ARG A 9 6.43 21.90 -8.85
C ARG A 9 7.35 23.12 -8.74
N LEU A 10 8.65 22.90 -8.60
CA LEU A 10 9.68 23.94 -8.54
C LEU A 10 10.22 24.37 -9.92
N GLY A 11 9.78 23.74 -11.02
CA GLY A 11 10.29 24.02 -12.37
C GLY A 11 11.69 23.45 -12.65
N LEU A 12 12.16 22.50 -11.84
CA LEU A 12 13.44 21.82 -12.00
C LEU A 12 13.27 20.64 -12.96
N HIS A 13 13.89 20.70 -14.15
CA HIS A 13 13.71 19.69 -15.20
C HIS A 13 14.88 18.68 -15.27
N THR A 14 14.65 17.45 -14.81
CA THR A 14 15.32 16.24 -15.33
C THR A 14 14.50 14.97 -15.00
N PRO A 15 14.01 14.22 -16.01
CA PRO A 15 13.43 12.90 -15.76
C PRO A 15 14.54 11.84 -15.62
N THR A 16 14.73 11.28 -14.42
CA THR A 16 15.85 10.37 -14.16
C THR A 16 15.48 8.87 -14.17
N LYS A 17 14.21 8.50 -13.92
CA LYS A 17 13.78 7.08 -13.92
C LYS A 17 12.84 6.69 -15.07
N PRO A 18 12.79 5.44 -15.54
CA PRO A 18 11.86 4.99 -16.59
C PRO A 18 10.38 4.98 -16.14
N ARG A 19 9.44 5.24 -17.09
CA ARG A 19 7.98 5.43 -16.88
C ARG A 19 7.26 4.40 -15.98
N TRP A 20 7.79 3.18 -15.84
CA TRP A 20 7.19 2.07 -15.09
C TRP A 20 7.59 1.99 -13.60
N GLN A 21 8.67 2.65 -13.17
CA GLN A 21 9.12 2.67 -11.75
C GLN A 21 8.49 3.83 -10.95
N ARG A 22 7.27 4.22 -11.32
CA ARG A 22 6.89 5.61 -11.32
C ARG A 22 5.43 5.69 -10.85
N ILE A 23 5.23 5.80 -9.54
CA ILE A 23 3.88 5.89 -8.92
C ILE A 23 3.39 7.34 -8.99
N LYS A 24 2.10 7.54 -9.27
CA LYS A 24 1.47 8.86 -9.32
C LYS A 24 0.56 9.04 -8.11
N GLY A 25 0.72 10.15 -7.40
CA GLY A 25 -0.23 10.61 -6.40
C GLY A 25 0.07 10.15 -4.97
N THR A 26 1.13 9.40 -4.70
CA THR A 26 1.48 8.98 -3.34
C THR A 26 1.74 10.19 -2.43
N HIS A 27 2.33 11.28 -2.95
CA HIS A 27 2.52 12.54 -2.23
C HIS A 27 1.23 13.10 -1.62
N THR A 28 0.07 12.81 -2.22
CA THR A 28 -1.21 13.34 -1.74
C THR A 28 -1.56 12.84 -0.34
N ARG A 29 -0.98 11.71 0.10
CA ARG A 29 -1.15 11.20 1.47
C ARG A 29 -0.61 12.15 2.54
N PHE A 30 0.33 13.04 2.20
CA PHE A 30 0.83 14.05 3.14
C PHE A 30 -0.27 15.00 3.59
N HIS A 31 -1.31 15.21 2.77
CA HIS A 31 -2.46 16.00 3.18
C HIS A 31 -3.23 15.37 4.36
N GLY A 32 -3.01 14.09 4.67
CA GLY A 32 -3.54 13.45 5.87
C GLY A 32 -3.17 14.19 7.16
N TRP A 33 -1.97 14.79 7.23
CA TRP A 33 -1.56 15.60 8.39
C TRP A 33 -2.35 16.90 8.56
N ARG A 34 -3.07 17.36 7.52
CA ARG A 34 -3.92 18.56 7.59
C ARG A 34 -5.29 18.28 8.21
N TYR A 35 -5.69 17.02 8.39
CA TYR A 35 -6.97 16.66 8.98
C TYR A 35 -6.94 16.73 10.51
N THR A 36 -6.67 17.92 11.04
CA THR A 36 -6.53 18.20 12.48
C THR A 36 -7.83 18.09 13.28
N ASN A 37 -8.95 17.87 12.61
CA ASN A 37 -10.22 17.51 13.24
C ASN A 37 -10.22 16.07 13.78
N TYR A 38 -9.23 15.25 13.44
CA TYR A 38 -9.02 13.93 14.02
C TYR A 38 -7.83 13.96 14.99
N SER A 39 -7.98 13.32 16.15
CA SER A 39 -6.89 13.15 17.11
C SER A 39 -5.87 12.10 16.66
N LYS A 40 -6.28 11.16 15.79
CA LYS A 40 -5.45 10.09 15.25
C LYS A 40 -6.03 9.56 13.94
N ILE A 41 -5.16 9.18 13.02
CA ILE A 41 -5.53 8.60 11.73
C ILE A 41 -4.75 7.31 11.51
N ILE A 42 -5.45 6.26 11.06
CA ILE A 42 -4.85 5.08 10.46
C ILE A 42 -5.00 5.21 8.95
N TYR A 43 -3.89 5.31 8.24
CA TYR A 43 -3.84 5.33 6.78
C TYR A 43 -3.45 3.96 6.25
N ALA A 44 -4.15 3.51 5.22
CA ALA A 44 -3.84 2.31 4.47
C ALA A 44 -3.99 2.58 2.96
N ASP A 45 -3.06 2.07 2.15
CA ASP A 45 -3.14 2.21 0.71
C ASP A 45 -4.36 1.44 0.13
N PRO A 46 -4.89 1.84 -1.05
CA PRO A 46 -6.05 1.18 -1.67
C PRO A 46 -5.85 -0.31 -2.00
N ASP A 47 -4.61 -0.79 -1.99
CA ASP A 47 -4.20 -2.17 -2.18
C ASP A 47 -3.84 -2.86 -0.86
N TYR A 48 -4.44 -2.40 0.23
CA TYR A 48 -4.40 -3.02 1.55
C TYR A 48 -5.70 -3.81 1.83
N LEU A 49 -5.56 -5.04 2.28
CA LEU A 49 -6.66 -5.93 2.66
C LEU A 49 -6.65 -6.14 4.18
N LEU A 50 -7.65 -5.56 4.86
CA LEU A 50 -7.88 -5.80 6.28
C LEU A 50 -8.51 -7.19 6.48
N MET A 51 -7.94 -8.01 7.39
CA MET A 51 -8.42 -9.37 7.67
C MET A 51 -9.05 -9.52 9.05
N SER A 52 -8.64 -8.69 10.01
CA SER A 52 -9.25 -8.63 11.34
C SER A 52 -9.31 -7.19 11.85
N ASN A 53 -10.03 -6.96 12.95
CA ASN A 53 -10.01 -5.67 13.65
C ASN A 53 -8.57 -5.26 13.99
N ILE A 54 -8.30 -3.95 13.89
CA ILE A 54 -7.01 -3.29 14.18
C ILE A 54 -7.21 -2.02 15.01
N ASP A 55 -8.36 -1.87 15.68
CA ASP A 55 -8.71 -0.65 16.41
C ASP A 55 -7.78 -0.40 17.59
N GLU A 56 -7.10 -1.45 18.09
CA GLU A 56 -6.06 -1.31 19.10
C GLU A 56 -4.92 -0.37 18.67
N LEU A 57 -4.73 -0.15 17.38
CA LEU A 57 -3.73 0.79 16.87
C LEU A 57 -4.07 2.25 17.18
N PHE A 58 -5.33 2.59 17.46
CA PHE A 58 -5.70 3.92 17.93
C PHE A 58 -5.15 4.22 19.33
N GLU A 59 -4.72 3.22 20.09
CA GLU A 59 -4.10 3.42 21.40
C GLU A 59 -2.59 3.74 21.32
N ILE A 60 -1.96 3.62 20.14
CA ILE A 60 -0.53 3.93 19.97
C ILE A 60 -0.29 5.42 20.20
N GLY A 61 0.41 5.77 21.28
CA GLY A 61 0.68 7.17 21.67
C GLY A 61 1.72 7.92 20.81
N ALA A 62 2.22 7.32 19.74
CA ALA A 62 3.26 7.92 18.89
C ALA A 62 2.69 8.89 17.85
N ASP A 63 3.49 9.91 17.47
CA ASP A 63 3.11 10.87 16.43
C ASP A 63 3.10 10.27 15.03
N TYR A 64 3.98 9.28 14.76
CA TYR A 64 3.99 8.50 13.53
C TYR A 64 4.46 7.08 13.80
N GLY A 65 3.59 6.11 13.49
CA GLY A 65 3.84 4.69 13.56
C GLY A 65 3.68 4.04 12.20
N THR A 66 4.58 3.13 11.86
CA THR A 66 4.50 2.35 10.61
C THR A 66 5.17 1.00 10.77
N SER A 67 4.82 0.06 9.88
CA SER A 67 5.36 -1.30 9.87
C SER A 67 6.55 -1.43 8.90
N PRO A 68 7.55 -2.26 9.21
CA PRO A 68 8.67 -2.53 8.32
C PRO A 68 8.20 -3.15 6.99
N VAL A 69 8.91 -2.84 5.89
CA VAL A 69 8.61 -3.38 4.54
C VAL A 69 9.02 -4.85 4.41
N ARG A 70 10.08 -5.25 5.12
CA ARG A 70 10.70 -6.57 5.00
C ARG A 70 10.42 -7.45 6.23
N ARG A 71 10.66 -8.76 6.04
CA ARG A 71 10.46 -9.81 7.05
C ARG A 71 11.14 -9.41 8.39
N PRO A 72 10.52 -9.72 9.54
CA PRO A 72 11.18 -9.60 10.84
C PRO A 72 12.53 -10.33 10.87
N GLY A 73 13.54 -9.73 11.50
CA GLY A 73 14.88 -10.32 11.66
C GLY A 73 15.95 -9.83 10.68
N LEU A 74 15.58 -9.08 9.64
CA LEU A 74 16.54 -8.32 8.83
C LEU A 74 16.67 -6.91 9.44
N MET A 75 17.90 -6.46 9.77
CA MET A 75 18.14 -5.07 10.15
C MET A 75 17.99 -4.16 8.92
N TYR A 76 16.73 -3.87 8.58
CA TYR A 76 16.38 -2.99 7.49
C TYR A 76 15.44 -1.93 8.02
N PHE A 77 15.95 -0.70 8.18
CA PHE A 77 15.25 0.43 8.78
C PHE A 77 14.27 1.13 7.82
N LYS A 78 13.85 0.46 6.74
CA LYS A 78 12.86 1.02 5.80
C LYS A 78 11.46 0.55 6.19
N PHE A 79 10.63 1.51 6.57
CA PHE A 79 9.23 1.32 6.89
C PHE A 79 8.33 1.69 5.73
N SER A 80 7.17 1.05 5.67
CA SER A 80 6.26 1.24 4.54
C SER A 80 5.37 2.46 4.74
N ALA A 81 5.28 3.33 3.75
CA ALA A 81 4.31 4.43 3.81
C ALA A 81 2.89 4.00 3.41
N GLY A 82 2.69 2.77 2.94
CA GLY A 82 1.37 2.26 2.55
C GLY A 82 0.51 1.80 3.72
N PHE A 83 1.06 1.80 4.93
CA PHE A 83 0.31 1.63 6.17
C PHE A 83 0.96 2.44 7.28
N SER A 84 0.20 3.33 7.91
CA SER A 84 0.71 4.14 9.03
C SER A 84 -0.39 4.56 9.99
N VAL A 85 0.02 4.86 11.22
CA VAL A 85 -0.79 5.45 12.27
C VAL A 85 -0.15 6.78 12.62
N PHE A 86 -0.88 7.89 12.60
CA PHE A 86 -0.27 9.18 12.91
C PHE A 86 -1.23 10.16 13.56
N ARG A 87 -0.65 11.12 14.26
CA ARG A 87 -1.36 12.29 14.78
C ARG A 87 -1.33 13.39 13.73
N PRO A 88 -2.48 13.84 13.20
CA PRO A 88 -2.50 14.97 12.28
C PRO A 88 -1.98 16.23 12.97
N ASP A 89 -1.05 16.92 12.31
CA ASP A 89 -0.43 18.13 12.83
C ASP A 89 0.07 18.98 11.65
N LEU A 90 -0.36 20.25 11.60
CA LEU A 90 0.04 21.18 10.54
C LEU A 90 1.55 21.43 10.55
N HIS A 91 2.20 21.42 11.72
CA HIS A 91 3.64 21.59 11.81
C HIS A 91 4.38 20.41 11.16
N HIS A 92 3.90 19.18 11.36
CA HIS A 92 4.45 18.01 10.69
C HIS A 92 4.21 18.07 9.18
N TYR A 93 3.02 18.49 8.74
CA TYR A 93 2.75 18.69 7.31
C TYR A 93 3.73 19.67 6.66
N GLU A 94 3.90 20.87 7.24
CA GLU A 94 4.79 21.90 6.71
C GLU A 94 6.24 21.42 6.71
N SER A 95 6.69 20.77 7.79
CA SER A 95 8.05 20.23 7.89
C SER A 95 8.34 19.16 6.83
N ILE A 96 7.40 18.23 6.61
CA ILE A 96 7.53 17.18 5.58
C ILE A 96 7.64 17.82 4.19
N MET A 97 6.80 18.81 3.90
CA MET A 97 6.81 19.50 2.61
C MET A 97 8.09 20.32 2.40
N ASN A 98 8.55 21.03 3.43
CA ASN A 98 9.79 21.82 3.40
C ASN A 98 11.02 20.92 3.22
N LEU A 99 11.07 19.78 3.91
CA LEU A 99 12.12 18.78 3.73
C LEU A 99 12.15 18.25 2.29
N TRP A 100 10.99 17.91 1.73
CA TRP A 100 10.95 17.42 0.36
C TRP A 100 11.40 18.49 -0.63
N GLU A 101 11.03 19.74 -0.39
CA GLU A 101 11.47 20.89 -1.18
C GLU A 101 12.99 21.10 -1.11
N SER A 102 13.60 20.99 0.08
CA SER A 102 15.05 21.13 0.24
C SER A 102 15.80 20.01 -0.50
N ILE A 103 15.36 18.76 -0.34
CA ILE A 103 15.91 17.60 -1.06
C ILE A 103 15.84 17.81 -2.57
N ALA A 104 14.71 18.32 -3.07
CA ALA A 104 14.53 18.58 -4.50
C ALA A 104 15.47 19.68 -5.04
N LYS A 105 15.80 20.69 -4.23
CA LYS A 105 16.71 21.80 -4.59
C LYS A 105 18.19 21.42 -4.53
N GLU A 106 18.56 20.58 -3.57
CA GLU A 106 19.95 20.14 -3.36
C GLU A 106 20.40 19.05 -4.36
N LYS A 107 19.45 18.48 -5.11
CA LYS A 107 19.71 17.44 -6.10
C LYS A 107 20.56 17.97 -7.26
N ASP A 108 21.76 17.40 -7.42
CA ASP A 108 22.63 17.67 -8.57
C ASP A 108 21.96 17.20 -9.88
N PRO A 109 21.65 18.10 -10.83
CA PRO A 109 21.03 17.74 -12.10
C PRO A 109 21.90 16.85 -13.00
N SER A 110 23.21 16.84 -12.77
CA SER A 110 24.19 16.09 -13.57
C SER A 110 24.41 14.66 -13.07
N ASP A 111 23.97 14.34 -11.85
CA ASP A 111 24.11 13.01 -11.27
C ASP A 111 22.94 12.09 -11.66
N ILE A 112 23.03 11.56 -12.88
CA ILE A 112 22.15 10.52 -13.44
C ILE A 112 22.26 9.19 -12.68
N THR A 113 23.34 8.99 -11.91
CA THR A 113 23.60 7.75 -11.16
C THR A 113 23.00 7.74 -9.76
N SER A 114 22.67 8.92 -9.21
CA SER A 114 22.03 8.99 -7.91
C SER A 114 20.66 8.34 -7.97
N ASP A 115 20.45 7.35 -7.12
CA ASP A 115 19.13 6.85 -6.73
C ASP A 115 18.29 7.93 -5.99
N SER A 116 18.60 9.23 -6.15
CA SER A 116 18.03 10.43 -5.51
C SER A 116 16.56 10.72 -5.87
N CYS A 117 15.84 9.75 -6.41
CA CYS A 117 14.40 9.80 -6.55
C CYS A 117 13.81 9.42 -5.18
N TRP A 118 13.68 10.43 -4.32
CA TRP A 118 13.01 10.31 -3.03
C TRP A 118 11.50 10.21 -3.26
N ASP A 119 10.93 9.05 -2.94
CA ASP A 119 9.49 8.87 -2.89
C ASP A 119 8.92 9.35 -1.55
N ASP A 120 7.60 9.35 -1.45
CA ASP A 120 6.87 9.72 -0.25
C ASP A 120 7.30 8.87 0.97
N GLU A 121 7.59 7.59 0.74
CA GLU A 121 8.09 6.67 1.75
C GLU A 121 9.46 7.11 2.27
N ALA A 122 10.42 7.41 1.39
CA ALA A 122 11.73 7.89 1.78
C ALA A 122 11.67 9.20 2.59
N VAL A 123 10.85 10.16 2.15
CA VAL A 123 10.67 11.44 2.84
C VAL A 123 10.11 11.24 4.25
N LEU A 124 9.04 10.44 4.41
CA LEU A 124 8.44 10.17 5.72
C LEU A 124 9.40 9.43 6.64
N ASN A 125 10.08 8.40 6.14
CA ASN A 125 11.05 7.63 6.93
C ASN A 125 12.16 8.54 7.43
N TYR A 126 12.75 9.36 6.57
CA TYR A 126 13.83 10.27 6.96
C TYR A 126 13.35 11.30 7.98
N TYR A 127 12.24 11.98 7.70
CA TYR A 127 11.70 13.01 8.59
C TYR A 127 11.45 12.47 10.00
N PHE A 128 10.64 11.42 10.14
CA PHE A 128 10.27 10.89 11.45
C PHE A 128 11.42 10.18 12.17
N SER A 129 12.38 9.59 11.43
CA SER A 129 13.61 9.07 12.02
C SER A 129 14.48 10.21 12.57
N SER A 130 14.64 11.30 11.81
CA SER A 130 15.51 12.42 12.18
C SER A 130 15.08 13.14 13.47
N ILE A 131 13.78 13.20 13.72
CA ILE A 131 13.21 13.83 14.92
C ILE A 131 12.93 12.82 16.05
N GLY A 132 13.32 11.55 15.88
CA GLY A 132 13.14 10.50 16.90
C GLY A 132 11.68 10.15 17.22
N LYS A 133 10.73 10.41 16.30
CA LYS A 133 9.29 10.18 16.50
C LYS A 133 8.72 9.02 15.69
N LEU A 134 9.59 8.20 15.11
CA LEU A 134 9.21 7.01 14.37
C LEU A 134 8.94 5.84 15.32
N TYR A 135 7.71 5.33 15.32
CA TYR A 135 7.30 4.15 16.06
C TYR A 135 7.16 2.93 15.14
N GLN A 136 7.76 1.82 15.54
CA GLN A 136 7.69 0.57 14.78
C GLN A 136 6.43 -0.22 15.16
N ILE A 137 5.49 -0.31 14.23
CA ILE A 137 4.33 -1.19 14.30
C ILE A 137 4.75 -2.62 13.88
N SER A 138 4.11 -3.63 14.49
CA SER A 138 4.35 -5.03 14.14
C SER A 138 4.12 -5.32 12.66
N TYR A 139 4.97 -6.17 12.08
CA TYR A 139 4.86 -6.64 10.70
C TYR A 139 3.50 -7.29 10.40
N ALA A 140 2.81 -7.84 11.42
CA ALA A 140 1.50 -8.47 11.28
C ALA A 140 0.41 -7.52 10.72
N TYR A 141 0.60 -6.21 10.85
CA TYR A 141 -0.34 -5.19 10.35
C TYR A 141 -0.06 -4.74 8.91
N ASN A 142 1.09 -5.06 8.33
CA ASN A 142 1.38 -4.69 6.94
C ASN A 142 2.34 -5.68 6.24
N PRO A 143 2.02 -6.99 6.24
CA PRO A 143 2.84 -7.95 5.51
C PRO A 143 2.66 -7.79 4.01
N GLN A 144 3.78 -7.84 3.29
CA GLN A 144 3.84 -7.65 1.83
C GLN A 144 4.43 -8.84 1.08
N ARG A 145 5.26 -9.65 1.75
CA ARG A 145 6.09 -10.68 1.08
C ARG A 145 6.00 -12.05 1.73
N VAL A 146 5.77 -12.09 3.03
CA VAL A 146 5.60 -13.34 3.78
C VAL A 146 4.45 -13.18 4.71
N VAL A 147 3.67 -14.23 4.81
CA VAL A 147 2.63 -14.32 5.82
C VAL A 147 3.21 -15.07 7.00
N TYR A 148 3.32 -14.38 8.14
CA TYR A 148 3.54 -15.00 9.44
C TYR A 148 2.22 -14.91 10.20
N GLN A 149 1.83 -16.00 10.86
CA GLN A 149 0.63 -16.03 11.69
C GLN A 149 0.98 -15.61 13.13
N PRO A 150 0.11 -14.83 13.81
CA PRO A 150 -1.15 -14.26 13.32
C PRO A 150 -0.94 -13.06 12.38
N VAL A 151 -1.79 -12.95 11.36
CA VAL A 151 -1.82 -11.80 10.42
C VAL A 151 -3.09 -10.98 10.61
N ARG A 152 -2.96 -9.65 10.63
CA ARG A 152 -4.09 -8.71 10.78
C ARG A 152 -4.58 -8.15 9.44
N ALA A 153 -3.68 -8.08 8.46
CA ALA A 153 -3.96 -7.56 7.13
C ALA A 153 -2.92 -8.05 6.12
N PHE A 154 -3.11 -7.74 4.83
CA PHE A 154 -2.12 -8.00 3.79
C PHE A 154 -2.05 -6.83 2.80
N HIS A 155 -0.85 -6.46 2.37
CA HIS A 155 -0.63 -5.32 1.47
C HIS A 155 -0.04 -5.76 0.13
N PHE A 156 -0.80 -5.56 -0.95
CA PHE A 156 -0.47 -5.95 -2.32
C PHE A 156 0.49 -4.96 -3.03
N ALA A 157 1.56 -4.55 -2.33
CA ALA A 157 2.40 -3.41 -2.69
C ALA A 157 3.29 -3.62 -3.95
N CYS A 158 4.13 -4.68 -3.97
CA CYS A 158 5.29 -4.67 -4.87
C CYS A 158 5.74 -5.99 -5.50
N CYS A 159 5.18 -7.15 -5.13
CA CYS A 159 5.70 -8.43 -5.64
C CYS A 159 4.56 -9.43 -5.91
N SER A 160 4.75 -10.68 -5.47
CA SER A 160 3.73 -11.72 -5.48
C SER A 160 2.97 -11.73 -4.13
N PRO A 161 1.64 -11.88 -4.15
CA PRO A 161 0.78 -11.88 -5.33
C PRO A 161 0.73 -10.47 -5.93
N GLN A 162 0.50 -10.43 -7.24
CA GLN A 162 0.17 -9.17 -7.89
C GLN A 162 -1.14 -8.61 -7.30
N LYS A 163 -1.36 -7.30 -7.49
CA LYS A 163 -2.65 -6.67 -7.18
C LYS A 163 -3.78 -7.51 -7.78
N PRO A 164 -4.81 -7.90 -7.02
CA PRO A 164 -5.80 -8.87 -7.48
C PRO A 164 -6.49 -8.47 -8.79
N TRP A 165 -6.72 -7.17 -9.01
CA TRP A 165 -7.35 -6.62 -10.21
C TRP A 165 -6.41 -6.40 -11.41
N ARG A 166 -5.11 -6.66 -11.28
CA ARG A 166 -4.15 -6.47 -12.40
C ARG A 166 -4.21 -7.62 -13.41
N ASP A 167 -4.72 -8.79 -13.01
CA ASP A 167 -5.09 -9.94 -13.87
C ASP A 167 -4.08 -10.30 -14.99
N ARG A 168 -2.78 -10.10 -14.73
CA ARG A 168 -1.74 -10.22 -15.77
C ARG A 168 -1.52 -11.66 -16.23
N ASN A 169 -1.80 -12.62 -15.33
CA ASN A 169 -1.68 -14.05 -15.58
C ASN A 169 -3.05 -14.70 -15.84
N ASN A 170 -4.08 -13.90 -16.14
CA ASN A 170 -5.45 -14.38 -16.34
C ASN A 170 -6.01 -15.18 -15.14
N CYS A 171 -5.50 -14.91 -13.93
CA CYS A 171 -5.77 -15.73 -12.75
C CYS A 171 -6.67 -15.02 -11.75
N ARG A 172 -7.86 -15.58 -11.55
CA ARG A 172 -8.86 -15.12 -10.60
C ARG A 172 -9.68 -16.32 -10.11
N PRO A 173 -10.00 -16.40 -8.81
CA PRO A 173 -10.88 -17.44 -8.32
C PRO A 173 -12.32 -17.19 -8.78
N SER A 174 -13.01 -18.28 -9.10
CA SER A 174 -14.45 -18.22 -9.32
C SER A 174 -15.18 -17.73 -8.06
N ARG A 175 -16.41 -17.25 -8.23
CA ARG A 175 -17.22 -16.82 -7.08
C ARG A 175 -17.45 -17.94 -6.07
N VAL A 176 -17.63 -19.17 -6.56
CA VAL A 176 -17.84 -20.36 -5.75
C VAL A 176 -16.59 -20.71 -4.95
N GLU A 177 -15.41 -20.72 -5.58
CA GLU A 177 -14.14 -20.99 -4.86
C GLU A 177 -13.88 -19.97 -3.76
N ALA A 178 -14.08 -18.69 -4.07
CA ALA A 178 -13.88 -17.62 -3.10
C ALA A 178 -14.90 -17.69 -1.95
N GLU A 179 -16.18 -17.98 -2.23
CA GLU A 179 -17.21 -18.14 -1.20
C GLU A 179 -16.86 -19.29 -0.25
N LEU A 180 -16.45 -20.44 -0.80
CA LEU A 180 -16.11 -21.66 -0.05
C LEU A 180 -14.77 -21.61 0.68
N TYR A 181 -13.91 -20.61 0.43
CA TYR A 181 -12.60 -20.54 1.07
C TYR A 181 -12.71 -20.22 2.57
N ASP A 182 -12.38 -21.17 3.43
CA ASP A 182 -12.44 -21.08 4.91
C ASP A 182 -11.09 -21.31 5.62
N LYS A 183 -10.03 -21.56 4.84
CA LYS A 183 -8.71 -21.91 5.34
C LYS A 183 -7.96 -20.68 5.86
N PRO A 184 -7.02 -20.85 6.81
CA PRO A 184 -6.12 -19.76 7.20
C PRO A 184 -5.19 -19.38 6.03
N VAL A 185 -4.82 -18.10 5.97
CA VAL A 185 -3.87 -17.58 4.98
C VAL A 185 -2.44 -17.98 5.38
N THR A 186 -1.91 -19.04 4.80
CA THR A 186 -0.54 -19.54 5.05
C THR A 186 0.46 -19.09 3.98
N ASN A 187 -0.02 -18.61 2.84
CA ASN A 187 0.81 -18.09 1.77
C ASN A 187 0.23 -16.82 1.15
N VAL A 188 1.04 -16.15 0.34
CA VAL A 188 0.69 -14.86 -0.24
C VAL A 188 -0.42 -14.97 -1.31
N GLN A 189 -0.54 -16.09 -2.04
CA GLN A 189 -1.59 -16.30 -3.04
C GLN A 189 -2.98 -16.41 -2.39
N GLN A 190 -3.05 -17.04 -1.22
CA GLN A 190 -4.27 -17.15 -0.44
C GLN A 190 -4.79 -15.79 0.03
N ALA A 191 -3.94 -14.77 0.20
CA ALA A 191 -4.42 -13.41 0.47
C ALA A 191 -5.25 -12.86 -0.69
N SER A 192 -4.92 -13.21 -1.94
CA SER A 192 -5.70 -12.84 -3.12
C SER A 192 -7.05 -13.58 -3.17
N MET A 193 -7.10 -14.85 -2.74
CA MET A 193 -8.36 -15.56 -2.56
C MET A 193 -9.29 -14.83 -1.56
N VAL A 194 -8.75 -14.42 -0.41
CA VAL A 194 -9.51 -13.66 0.59
C VAL A 194 -9.97 -12.31 0.05
N PHE A 195 -9.15 -11.60 -0.72
CA PHE A 195 -9.56 -10.36 -1.39
C PHE A 195 -10.81 -10.57 -2.25
N TRP A 196 -10.80 -11.58 -3.12
CA TRP A 196 -11.93 -11.87 -4.00
C TRP A 196 -13.17 -12.32 -3.23
N LYS A 197 -13.00 -13.11 -2.15
CA LYS A 197 -14.09 -13.47 -1.24
C LYS A 197 -14.76 -12.23 -0.66
N VAL A 198 -13.97 -11.28 -0.13
CA VAL A 198 -14.48 -10.03 0.45
C VAL A 198 -15.20 -9.21 -0.63
N LEU A 199 -14.62 -9.05 -1.81
CA LEU A 199 -15.24 -8.31 -2.91
C LEU A 199 -16.57 -8.94 -3.33
N TYR A 200 -16.61 -10.23 -3.67
CA TYR A 200 -17.84 -10.89 -4.12
C TYR A 200 -18.93 -10.89 -3.04
N THR A 201 -18.55 -11.03 -1.77
CA THR A 201 -19.47 -10.88 -0.65
C THR A 201 -20.05 -9.47 -0.63
N ALA A 202 -19.23 -8.44 -0.73
CA ALA A 202 -19.68 -7.04 -0.78
C ALA A 202 -20.59 -6.76 -1.99
N LEU A 203 -20.27 -7.31 -3.18
CA LEU A 203 -21.11 -7.16 -4.37
C LEU A 203 -22.53 -7.68 -4.16
N LYS A 204 -22.67 -8.81 -3.45
CA LYS A 204 -23.95 -9.42 -3.09
C LYS A 204 -24.65 -8.63 -1.98
N THR A 205 -23.93 -8.30 -0.91
CA THR A 205 -24.48 -7.61 0.27
C THR A 205 -25.00 -6.21 -0.06
N TYR A 206 -24.31 -5.47 -0.91
CA TYR A 206 -24.67 -4.08 -1.25
C TYR A 206 -25.45 -3.96 -2.58
N ASP A 207 -25.81 -5.08 -3.22
CA ASP A 207 -26.50 -5.13 -4.53
C ASP A 207 -25.85 -4.27 -5.64
N ILE A 208 -24.51 -4.18 -5.63
CA ILE A 208 -23.74 -3.39 -6.60
C ILE A 208 -23.18 -4.22 -7.75
N ASP A 209 -23.44 -5.54 -7.78
CA ASP A 209 -22.94 -6.44 -8.83
C ASP A 209 -23.41 -6.02 -10.23
N LYS A 210 -24.73 -5.91 -10.42
CA LYS A 210 -25.34 -5.57 -11.72
C LYS A 210 -25.23 -4.09 -12.03
N ILE A 211 -25.27 -3.24 -11.01
CA ILE A 211 -25.33 -1.78 -11.16
C ILE A 211 -23.94 -1.22 -11.52
N TRP A 212 -22.88 -1.78 -10.95
CA TRP A 212 -21.51 -1.28 -11.09
C TRP A 212 -20.52 -2.34 -11.57
N TRP A 213 -20.32 -3.44 -10.82
CA TRP A 213 -19.20 -4.36 -11.05
C TRP A 213 -19.15 -4.90 -12.47
N ARG A 214 -20.28 -5.43 -12.97
CA ARG A 214 -20.40 -5.98 -14.33
C ARG A 214 -20.17 -4.98 -15.46
N LYS A 215 -20.24 -3.68 -15.17
CA LYS A 215 -19.97 -2.60 -16.14
C LYS A 215 -18.51 -2.17 -16.14
N THR A 216 -17.72 -2.63 -15.17
CA THR A 216 -16.31 -2.28 -15.10
C THR A 216 -15.50 -3.09 -16.11
N ARG A 217 -14.37 -2.52 -16.56
CA ARG A 217 -13.38 -3.25 -17.37
C ARG A 217 -12.72 -4.44 -16.65
N TYR A 218 -12.94 -4.57 -15.34
CA TYR A 218 -12.35 -5.62 -14.52
C TYR A 218 -13.24 -6.85 -14.41
N PHE A 219 -14.53 -6.74 -14.71
CA PHE A 219 -15.44 -7.87 -14.71
C PHE A 219 -15.11 -8.84 -15.84
N ASP A 220 -15.09 -10.14 -15.52
CA ASP A 220 -14.87 -11.19 -16.49
C ASP A 220 -15.74 -12.41 -16.13
N ALA A 221 -16.82 -12.61 -16.89
CA ALA A 221 -17.75 -13.70 -16.66
C ALA A 221 -17.10 -15.08 -16.82
N SER A 222 -16.10 -15.20 -17.71
CA SER A 222 -15.42 -16.46 -17.96
C SER A 222 -14.58 -16.92 -16.77
N LYS A 223 -14.12 -15.99 -15.94
CA LYS A 223 -13.37 -16.27 -14.71
C LYS A 223 -14.27 -16.44 -13.50
N GLU A 224 -15.25 -15.56 -13.35
CA GLU A 224 -16.12 -15.54 -12.18
C GLU A 224 -17.11 -16.70 -12.14
N PHE A 225 -17.52 -17.19 -13.32
CA PHE A 225 -18.48 -18.28 -13.51
C PHE A 225 -17.90 -19.45 -14.34
N GLY A 226 -16.58 -19.44 -14.58
CA GLY A 226 -15.89 -20.49 -15.32
C GLY A 226 -15.65 -21.76 -14.50
N LYS A 227 -14.99 -22.72 -15.15
CA LYS A 227 -14.58 -24.00 -14.56
C LYS A 227 -13.08 -24.10 -14.24
N HIS A 228 -12.28 -23.13 -14.70
CA HIS A 228 -10.84 -23.12 -14.44
C HIS A 228 -10.59 -22.83 -12.97
N ARG A 229 -9.81 -23.70 -12.31
CA ARG A 229 -9.57 -23.59 -10.87
C ARG A 229 -8.49 -22.58 -10.57
N TYR A 230 -8.63 -21.88 -9.46
CA TYR A 230 -7.64 -20.89 -9.03
C TYR A 230 -6.26 -21.50 -8.77
N GLU A 231 -6.21 -22.75 -8.29
CA GLU A 231 -4.95 -23.46 -8.03
C GLU A 231 -4.16 -23.73 -9.32
N GLU A 232 -4.85 -23.95 -10.44
CA GLU A 232 -4.26 -24.20 -11.77
C GLU A 232 -3.63 -22.94 -12.38
N CYS A 233 -3.92 -21.77 -11.83
CA CYS A 233 -3.30 -20.53 -12.28
C CYS A 233 -1.83 -20.38 -11.91
N TRP A 234 -1.41 -21.05 -10.84
CA TRP A 234 -0.13 -20.81 -10.16
C TRP A 234 0.90 -21.89 -10.47
N THR A 235 0.53 -22.84 -11.32
CA THR A 235 1.45 -23.80 -11.92
C THR A 235 2.10 -23.17 -13.14
N ASP A 236 3.35 -22.71 -12.96
CA ASP A 236 4.32 -22.55 -14.05
C ASP A 236 5.03 -23.90 -14.30
#